data_AF-A0A916S530-F1
#
_entry.id   AF-A0A916S530-F1
#
_cell.length_a   1.000
_cell.length_b   1.000
_cell.length_c   1.000
_cell.angle_alpha   90.00
_cell.angle_beta   90.00
_cell.angle_gamma   90.00
#
_symmetry.space_group_name_H-M   'P 1'
#
loop_
_entity.id
_entity.type
_entity.pdbx_description
1 polymer ?
#
loop_
_entity_poly.entity_id
_entity_poly.type
_entity_poly.pdbx_seq_one_letter_code
_entity_poly.pdbx_strand_id
1 'polypeptide(L)' 'MDYAGEPMNLEDLAVKVGTTPTTISGHLRYLGDNYRPGKSGLGLVETVPYDHNRRKKVFCLTPKGRGLIRQLDLILRKA' A
#
# COMPACT_ATOMS: atom_id res chain seq x y z
N MET A 1 -15.01 10.25 2.60
CA MET A 1 -13.62 9.88 2.92
C MET A 1 -12.81 10.07 1.65
N ASP A 2 -11.90 11.03 1.65
CA ASP A 2 -11.06 11.33 0.47
C ASP A 2 -9.84 10.41 0.47
N TYR A 3 -10.00 9.23 -0.14
CA TYR A 3 -8.91 8.31 -0.43
C TYR A 3 -8.09 8.87 -1.60
N ALA A 4 -7.10 9.72 -1.28
CA ALA A 4 -6.09 10.15 -2.25
C ALA A 4 -5.26 8.93 -2.70
N GLY A 5 -5.71 8.28 -3.76
CA GLY A 5 -5.22 7.02 -4.31
C GLY A 5 -6.36 6.02 -4.44
N GLU A 6 -6.76 5.70 -5.67
CA GLU A 6 -7.78 4.67 -5.91
C GLU A 6 -7.32 3.34 -5.29
N PRO A 7 -8.19 2.65 -4.52
CA PRO A 7 -7.88 1.32 -3.98
C PRO A 7 -7.53 0.37 -5.11
N MET A 8 -6.33 -0.21 -5.08
CA MET A 8 -5.89 -1.18 -6.08
C MET A 8 -5.82 -2.59 -5.48
N ASN A 9 -6.17 -3.59 -6.28
CA ASN A 9 -5.92 -4.97 -5.92
C ASN A 9 -4.44 -5.34 -6.15
N LEU A 10 -4.07 -6.56 -5.78
CA LEU A 10 -2.69 -7.03 -5.83
C LEU A 10 -2.18 -7.13 -7.27
N GLU A 11 -3.03 -7.62 -8.17
CA GLU A 11 -2.72 -7.85 -9.58
C GLU A 11 -2.47 -6.53 -10.31
N ASP A 12 -3.31 -5.53 -10.09
CA ASP A 12 -3.20 -4.21 -10.70
C ASP A 12 -1.95 -3.48 -10.20
N LEU A 13 -1.62 -3.60 -8.90
CA LEU A 13 -0.37 -3.06 -8.34
C LEU A 13 0.87 -3.71 -8.95
N ALA A 14 0.82 -5.03 -9.14
CA ALA A 14 1.93 -5.78 -9.75
C ALA A 14 2.19 -5.32 -11.18
N VAL A 15 1.13 -5.17 -11.99
CA VAL A 15 1.22 -4.61 -13.35
C VAL A 15 1.77 -3.19 -13.33
N LYS A 16 1.23 -2.33 -12.47
CA LYS A 16 1.62 -0.91 -12.40
C LYS A 16 3.09 -0.70 -12.02
N VAL A 17 3.63 -1.53 -11.13
CA VAL A 17 5.02 -1.43 -10.64
C VAL A 17 5.99 -2.25 -11.52
N GLY A 18 5.48 -3.08 -12.44
CA GLY A 18 6.31 -3.92 -13.31
C GLY A 18 6.95 -5.09 -12.56
N THR A 19 6.24 -5.71 -11.61
CA THR A 19 6.74 -6.87 -10.86
C THR A 19 5.66 -7.92 -10.62
N THR A 20 5.98 -9.01 -9.91
CA THR A 20 5.02 -10.10 -9.67
C THR A 20 4.08 -9.82 -8.50
N PRO A 21 2.85 -10.37 -8.49
CA PRO A 21 1.95 -10.31 -7.35
C PRO A 21 2.58 -10.83 -6.05
N THR A 22 3.40 -11.88 -6.13
CA THR A 22 4.13 -12.44 -4.98
C THR A 22 5.12 -11.44 -4.39
N THR A 23 5.89 -10.76 -5.25
CA THR A 23 6.83 -9.72 -4.83
C THR A 23 6.09 -8.54 -4.18
N ILE A 24 5.02 -8.05 -4.82
CA ILE A 24 4.19 -6.98 -4.25
C ILE A 24 3.58 -7.39 -2.91
N SER A 25 3.07 -8.61 -2.79
CA SER A 25 2.51 -9.13 -1.53
C SER A 25 3.55 -9.11 -0.40
N GLY A 26 4.80 -9.44 -0.72
CA GLY A 26 5.93 -9.29 0.19
C GLY A 26 6.14 -7.84 0.64
N HIS A 27 6.20 -6.89 -0.30
CA HIS A 27 6.37 -5.46 0.00
C HIS A 27 5.23 -4.89 0.83
N LEU A 28 3.98 -5.17 0.45
CA LEU A 28 2.78 -4.71 1.16
C LEU A 28 2.76 -5.20 2.60
N ARG A 29 3.33 -6.38 2.86
CA ARG A 29 3.47 -6.90 4.21
C ARG A 29 4.38 -6.01 5.07
N TYR A 30 5.52 -5.58 4.55
CA TYR A 30 6.44 -4.66 5.26
C TYR A 30 5.88 -3.24 5.39
N LEU A 31 5.14 -2.78 4.38
CA LEU A 31 4.48 -1.46 4.39
C LEU A 31 3.26 -1.42 5.30
N GLY A 32 2.64 -2.56 5.60
CA GLY A 32 1.51 -2.68 6.50
C GLY A 32 1.87 -2.55 7.98
N ASP A 33 0.89 -2.79 8.86
CA ASP A 33 1.07 -2.65 10.31
C ASP A 33 1.93 -3.74 10.92
N ASN A 34 1.85 -4.97 10.41
CA ASN A 34 2.55 -6.13 10.95
C ASN A 34 2.95 -7.08 9.82
N TYR A 35 4.20 -7.55 9.84
CA TYR A 35 4.69 -8.49 8.81
C TYR A 35 5.09 -9.87 9.31
N ARG A 36 5.29 -10.01 10.62
CA ARG A 36 5.44 -11.30 11.33
C ARG A 36 4.87 -11.14 12.74
N PRO A 37 4.51 -12.25 13.41
CA PRO A 37 4.16 -12.20 14.83
C PRO A 37 5.25 -11.46 15.62
N GLY A 38 4.86 -10.43 16.37
CA GLY A 38 5.78 -9.60 17.15
C GLY A 38 6.67 -8.64 16.36
N LYS A 39 6.49 -8.51 15.03
CA LYS A 39 7.24 -7.56 14.20
C LYS A 39 6.31 -6.58 13.51
N SER A 40 6.34 -5.34 13.99
CA SER A 40 5.66 -4.19 13.39
C SER A 40 6.24 -3.90 12.01
N GLY A 41 5.36 -3.69 11.04
CA GLY A 41 5.71 -3.07 9.77
C GLY A 41 5.71 -1.55 9.88
N LEU A 42 5.69 -0.87 8.74
CA LEU A 42 5.80 0.58 8.67
C LEU A 42 4.48 1.32 8.90
N GLY A 43 3.33 0.64 8.80
CA GLY A 43 2.00 1.22 8.97
C GLY A 43 1.68 2.32 7.95
N LEU A 44 2.20 2.19 6.73
CA LEU A 44 2.03 3.12 5.62
C LEU A 44 0.87 2.72 4.70
N VAL A 45 0.55 1.42 4.68
CA VAL A 45 -0.50 0.83 3.84
C VAL A 45 -1.45 0.03 4.70
N GLU A 46 -2.75 0.16 4.44
CA GLU A 46 -3.78 -0.69 5.02
C GLU A 46 -4.39 -1.62 3.95
N THR A 47 -4.82 -2.78 4.39
CA THR A 47 -5.52 -3.75 3.54
C THR A 47 -6.99 -3.77 3.92
N VAL A 48 -7.87 -3.42 2.99
CA VAL A 48 -9.30 -3.40 3.22
C VAL A 48 -10.01 -4.42 2.32
N PRO A 49 -11.14 -5.00 2.77
CA PRO A 49 -11.99 -5.81 1.89
C PRO A 49 -12.48 -4.98 0.72
N TYR A 50 -12.58 -5.58 -0.46
CA TYR A 50 -13.19 -4.91 -1.61
C TYR A 50 -14.73 -5.00 -1.53
N ASP A 51 -15.41 -3.86 -1.58
CA ASP A 51 -16.86 -3.78 -1.33
C ASP A 51 -17.69 -4.62 -2.31
N HIS A 52 -17.30 -4.68 -3.59
CA HIS A 52 -18.00 -5.46 -4.61
C HIS A 52 -17.64 -6.96 -4.60
N ASN A 53 -16.56 -7.35 -3.92
CA ASN A 53 -16.17 -8.74 -3.74
C ASN A 53 -15.28 -8.89 -2.50
N ARG A 54 -15.88 -9.23 -1.36
CA ARG A 54 -15.17 -9.35 -0.08
C ARG A 54 -14.07 -10.42 -0.05
N ARG A 55 -14.03 -11.33 -1.03
CA ARG A 55 -12.92 -12.29 -1.20
C ARG A 55 -11.67 -11.62 -1.76
N LYS A 56 -11.82 -10.45 -2.39
CA LYS A 56 -10.71 -9.63 -2.88
C LYS A 56 -10.30 -8.62 -1.80
N LYS A 57 -8.99 -8.37 -1.77
CA LYS A 57 -8.36 -7.36 -0.93
C LYS A 57 -7.90 -6.22 -1.82
N VAL A 58 -8.09 -5.00 -1.34
CA VAL A 58 -7.50 -3.80 -1.94
C VAL A 58 -6.61 -3.11 -0.92
N PHE A 59 -5.63 -2.38 -1.43
CA PHE A 59 -4.61 -1.73 -0.63
C PHE A 59 -4.76 -0.22 -0.74
N CYS A 60 -4.76 0.45 0.42
CA CYS A 60 -4.92 1.88 0.54
C CYS A 60 -3.78 2.48 1.35
N LEU A 61 -3.47 3.75 1.15
CA LEU A 61 -2.52 4.45 2.02
C LEU A 61 -3.19 4.78 3.35
N THR A 62 -2.44 4.62 4.44
CA THR A 62 -2.83 5.15 5.75
C THR A 62 -2.61 6.68 5.79
N PRO A 63 -3.12 7.41 6.80
CA PRO A 63 -2.75 8.80 7.03
C PRO A 63 -1.22 9.01 7.09
N LYS A 64 -0.50 8.08 7.73
CA LYS A 64 0.97 8.08 7.81
C LYS A 64 1.61 7.90 6.43
N GLY A 65 1.11 6.94 5.64
CA GLY A 65 1.55 6.72 4.26
C GLY A 65 1.39 7.95 3.38
N ARG A 66 0.23 8.63 3.47
CA ARG A 66 -0.02 9.89 2.75
C ARG A 66 0.94 11.00 3.16
N GLY A 67 1.25 11.12 4.46
CA GLY A 67 2.24 12.07 4.97
C GLY A 67 3.62 11.83 4.36
N LEU A 68 4.06 10.57 4.29
CA LEU A 68 5.34 10.21 3.70
C LEU A 68 5.40 10.52 2.20
N ILE A 69 4.35 10.22 1.42
CA ILE A 69 4.33 10.54 -0.01
C ILE A 69 4.52 12.04 -0.24
N ARG A 70 3.85 12.89 0.55
CA ARG A 70 4.03 14.35 0.46
C ARG A 70 5.47 14.77 0.73
N GLN A 71 6.16 14.11 1.67
CA GLN A 71 7.57 14.36 1.94
C GLN A 71 8.47 13.88 0.79
N LEU A 72 8.19 12.70 0.24
CA LEU A 72 8.92 12.16 -0.92
C LEU A 72 8.77 13.06 -2.14
N ASP A 73 7.57 13.56 -2.43
CA ASP A 73 7.34 14.50 -3.52
C ASP A 73 8.19 15.77 -3.37
N LEU A 74 8.33 16.29 -2.15
CA LEU A 74 9.17 17.46 -1.88
C LEU A 74 10.66 17.17 -2.09
N ILE A 75 11.13 15.97 -1.71
CA ILE A 75 12.53 15.55 -1.85
C ILE A 75 12.85 15.31 -3.33
N LEU A 76 12.00 14.55 -4.02
CA LEU A 76 12.22 14.13 -5.41
C LEU A 76 12.04 15.28 -6.41
N ARG A 77 11.25 16.31 -6.09
CA ARG A 77 11.18 17.55 -6.90
C ARG A 77 12.39 18.46 -6.72
N LYS A 78 13.17 18.26 -5.65
CA LYS A 78 14.38 19.02 -5.34
C LYS A 78 15.65 18.30 -5.81
N ALA A 79 15.54 17.04 -6.23
CA ALA A 79 16.61 16.23 -6.81
C ALA A 79 16.60 16.36 -8.34
#